data_AF-X1NDN1-F1
#
_entry.id   AF-X1NDN1-F1
#
_cell.length_a   1.000
_cell.length_b   1.000
_cell.length_c   1.000
_cell.angle_alpha   90.00
_cell.angle_beta   90.00
_cell.angle_gamma   90.00
#
_symmetry.space_group_name_H-M   'P 1'
#
loop_
_entity.id
_entity.type
_entity.pdbx_description
1 polymer ?
#
loop_
_entity_poly.entity_id
_entity_poly.type
_entity_poly.pdbx_seq_one_letter_code
_entity_poly.pdbx_strand_id
1 'polypeptide(L)'
;MINRSKISLNRIIYPKLKLEDFFKFVKDLGLNKIELRNDLPGGKIIDSYTPGQLKELSKKYGVKILTINALQKFNLTAILPETIKELKKLINLSLSIGCKAIVLCPNNDVNDKRSSEEIFKETVKALKSFGPLFKDSGLWGYLEPLGFEECSLRSIITAMKAIQESGYPVYKIV
;
A
#
# COMPACT_ATOMS: atom_id res chain seq x y z
N MET A 1 24.36 0.25 -14.77
CA MET A 1 24.05 1.02 -13.55
C MET A 1 22.55 1.33 -13.52
N ILE A 2 21.86 1.12 -12.39
CA ILE A 2 20.43 1.43 -12.27
C ILE A 2 20.25 2.95 -12.25
N ASN A 3 19.33 3.47 -13.07
CA ASN A 3 19.01 4.90 -13.10
C ASN A 3 18.35 5.32 -11.76
N ARG A 4 18.85 6.38 -11.12
CA ARG A 4 18.34 6.88 -9.82
C ARG A 4 16.85 7.21 -9.84
N SER A 5 16.30 7.62 -10.99
CA SER A 5 14.86 7.84 -11.17
C SER A 5 14.03 6.56 -11.00
N LYS A 6 14.64 5.37 -10.97
CA LYS A 6 13.96 4.09 -10.67
C LYS A 6 14.00 3.73 -9.18
N ILE A 7 14.71 4.48 -8.36
CA ILE A 7 14.84 4.26 -6.91
C ILE A 7 13.77 5.11 -6.19
N SER A 8 13.15 4.52 -5.18
CA SER A 8 12.18 5.17 -4.29
C SER A 8 12.60 4.97 -2.84
N LEU A 9 12.26 5.93 -1.96
CA LEU A 9 12.44 5.76 -0.51
C LEU A 9 11.11 5.54 0.19
N ASN A 10 11.01 4.45 0.92
CA ASN A 10 9.91 4.21 1.84
C ASN A 10 10.12 5.02 3.12
N ARG A 11 9.10 5.74 3.59
CA ARG A 11 9.21 6.65 4.74
C ARG A 11 9.63 5.95 6.04
N ILE A 12 9.52 4.62 6.12
CA ILE A 12 10.02 3.84 7.27
C ILE A 12 11.52 4.02 7.51
N ILE A 13 12.30 4.43 6.50
CA ILE A 13 13.75 4.64 6.63
C ILE A 13 14.09 5.71 7.68
N TYR A 14 13.18 6.65 7.95
CA TYR A 14 13.37 7.69 8.96
C TYR A 14 12.04 8.06 9.66
N PRO A 15 11.53 7.21 10.58
CA PRO A 15 10.15 7.31 11.09
C PRO A 15 9.81 8.61 11.84
N LYS A 16 10.83 9.26 12.42
CA LYS A 16 10.68 10.50 13.21
C LYS A 16 10.88 11.77 12.38
N LEU A 17 11.28 11.64 11.11
CA LEU A 17 11.50 12.80 10.24
C LEU A 17 10.15 13.38 9.80
N LYS A 18 10.00 14.69 9.96
CA LYS A 18 8.79 15.40 9.53
C LYS A 18 8.62 15.29 8.02
N LEU A 19 7.38 15.33 7.55
CA LEU A 19 7.07 15.06 6.14
C LEU A 19 7.85 15.96 5.16
N GLU A 20 7.89 17.28 5.35
CA GLU A 20 8.65 18.16 4.46
C GLU A 20 10.16 17.92 4.51
N ASP A 21 10.72 17.67 5.70
CA ASP A 21 12.13 17.34 5.83
C ASP A 21 12.48 16.04 5.11
N PHE A 22 11.53 15.08 5.06
CA PHE A 22 11.69 13.86 4.27
C PHE A 22 11.67 14.11 2.76
N PHE A 23 10.80 15.01 2.25
CA PHE A 23 10.82 15.41 0.83
C PHE A 23 12.14 16.09 0.46
N LYS A 24 12.65 16.97 1.34
CA LYS A 24 13.95 17.61 1.18
C LYS A 24 15.08 16.56 1.16
N PHE A 25 15.09 15.64 2.12
CA PHE A 25 16.08 14.57 2.22
C PHE A 25 16.14 13.71 0.94
N VAL A 26 14.98 13.31 0.40
CA VAL A 26 14.89 12.55 -0.86
C VAL A 26 15.51 13.32 -2.02
N LYS A 27 15.23 14.63 -2.11
CA LYS A 27 15.80 15.51 -3.14
C LYS A 27 17.31 15.70 -2.98
N ASP A 28 17.81 15.88 -1.76
CA ASP A 28 19.24 16.05 -1.46
C ASP A 28 20.02 14.78 -1.84
N LEU A 29 19.38 13.61 -1.76
CA LEU A 29 19.89 12.34 -2.29
C LEU A 29 19.76 12.20 -3.81
N GLY A 30 19.32 13.21 -4.55
CA GLY A 30 19.11 13.13 -6.00
C GLY A 30 18.07 12.08 -6.42
N LEU A 31 17.13 11.75 -5.52
CA LEU A 31 16.00 10.86 -5.77
C LEU A 31 14.72 11.68 -5.94
N ASN A 32 13.66 11.07 -6.49
CA ASN A 32 12.42 11.78 -6.81
C ASN A 32 11.14 10.96 -6.59
N LYS A 33 11.23 9.87 -5.82
CA LYS A 33 10.10 8.97 -5.56
C LYS A 33 10.09 8.57 -4.09
N ILE A 34 8.89 8.56 -3.52
CA ILE A 34 8.66 8.14 -2.14
C ILE A 34 7.47 7.21 -2.02
N GLU A 35 7.44 6.50 -0.89
CA GLU A 35 6.29 5.76 -0.43
C GLU A 35 5.89 6.24 0.96
N LEU A 36 4.61 6.55 1.14
CA LEU A 36 4.05 7.01 2.41
C LEU A 36 3.58 5.82 3.25
N ARG A 37 3.33 6.09 4.54
CA ARG A 37 2.99 5.08 5.53
C ARG A 37 1.88 5.55 6.47
N ASN A 38 1.00 4.63 6.88
CA ASN A 38 -0.07 4.87 7.85
C ASN A 38 0.26 4.38 9.27
N ASP A 39 1.41 3.74 9.46
CA ASP A 39 1.85 3.08 10.69
C ASP A 39 3.05 3.77 11.38
N LEU A 40 3.36 5.01 10.98
CA LEU A 40 4.40 5.82 11.62
C LEU A 40 3.89 6.47 12.93
N PRO A 41 4.79 6.88 13.84
CA PRO A 41 4.41 7.63 15.04
C PRO A 41 3.49 8.82 14.73
N GLY A 42 2.35 8.89 15.42
CA GLY A 42 1.30 9.89 15.16
C GLY A 42 0.17 9.41 14.22
N GLY A 43 0.35 8.28 13.52
CA GLY A 43 -0.71 7.55 12.81
C GLY A 43 -1.34 8.28 11.61
N LYS A 44 -0.78 9.41 11.18
CA LYS A 44 -1.28 10.21 10.06
C LYS A 44 -0.39 10.02 8.84
N ILE A 45 -0.98 9.64 7.71
CA ILE A 45 -0.25 9.40 6.44
C ILE A 45 0.44 10.68 5.93
N ILE A 46 -0.21 11.82 6.11
CA ILE A 46 0.23 13.13 5.62
C ILE A 46 0.48 14.14 6.76
N ASP A 47 0.71 13.66 7.97
CA ASP A 47 0.94 14.46 9.18
C ASP A 47 -0.15 15.53 9.38
N SER A 48 0.22 16.82 9.45
CA SER A 48 -0.69 17.97 9.59
C SER A 48 -1.04 18.64 8.26
N TYR A 49 -0.58 18.11 7.12
CA TYR A 49 -0.82 18.73 5.82
C TYR A 49 -2.22 18.42 5.31
N THR A 50 -2.81 19.36 4.57
CA THR A 50 -3.94 19.06 3.69
C THR A 50 -3.44 18.41 2.39
N PRO A 51 -4.29 17.68 1.65
CA PRO A 51 -3.90 17.12 0.36
C PRO A 51 -3.39 18.17 -0.65
N GLY A 52 -3.97 19.38 -0.63
CA GLY A 52 -3.52 20.50 -1.46
C GLY A 52 -2.11 20.96 -1.10
N GLN A 53 -1.83 21.14 0.18
CA GLN A 53 -0.47 21.51 0.64
C GLN A 53 0.55 20.44 0.29
N LEU A 54 0.21 19.16 0.41
CA LEU A 54 1.13 18.07 0.05
C LEU A 54 1.39 17.99 -1.46
N LYS A 55 0.41 18.33 -2.30
CA LYS A 55 0.62 18.46 -3.75
C LYS A 55 1.60 19.58 -4.08
N GLU A 56 1.47 20.74 -3.44
CA GLU A 56 2.43 21.84 -3.61
C GLU A 56 3.82 21.46 -3.10
N LEU A 57 3.91 20.72 -1.99
CA LEU A 57 5.16 20.16 -1.48
C LEU A 57 5.83 19.22 -2.50
N SER A 58 5.04 18.33 -3.10
CA SER A 58 5.49 17.40 -4.12
C SER A 58 6.05 18.13 -5.35
N LYS A 59 5.39 19.21 -5.79
CA LYS A 59 5.89 20.08 -6.86
C LYS A 59 7.17 20.81 -6.46
N LYS A 60 7.21 21.43 -5.28
CA LYS A 60 8.36 22.18 -4.75
C LYS A 60 9.65 21.35 -4.74
N TYR A 61 9.57 20.09 -4.32
CA TYR A 61 10.73 19.20 -4.25
C TYR A 61 10.90 18.31 -5.49
N GLY A 62 9.96 18.31 -6.43
CA GLY A 62 9.98 17.44 -7.60
C GLY A 62 9.85 15.95 -7.26
N VAL A 63 9.18 15.62 -6.16
CA VAL A 63 9.05 14.27 -5.62
C VAL A 63 7.67 13.70 -5.92
N LYS A 64 7.61 12.46 -6.41
CA LYS A 64 6.39 11.71 -6.70
C LYS A 64 6.08 10.72 -5.59
N ILE A 65 4.82 10.67 -5.17
CA ILE A 65 4.31 9.67 -4.23
C ILE A 65 3.87 8.44 -5.03
N LEU A 66 4.53 7.30 -4.82
CA LEU A 66 4.22 6.07 -5.55
C LEU A 66 3.10 5.28 -4.88
N THR A 67 3.25 5.03 -3.58
CA THR A 67 2.39 4.14 -2.82
C THR A 67 2.04 4.72 -1.44
N ILE A 68 0.92 4.27 -0.88
CA ILE A 68 0.65 4.32 0.57
C ILE A 68 0.75 2.88 1.09
N ASN A 69 1.51 2.70 2.17
CA ASN A 69 1.67 1.45 2.89
C ASN A 69 0.95 1.56 4.24
N ALA A 70 0.03 0.67 4.60
CA ALA A 70 -0.62 -0.31 3.74
C ALA A 70 -2.05 -0.55 4.23
N LEU A 71 -2.90 -1.14 3.38
CA LEU A 71 -4.12 -1.79 3.84
C LEU A 71 -3.72 -3.12 4.47
N GLN A 72 -3.73 -3.17 5.80
CA GLN A 72 -3.29 -4.32 6.58
C GLN A 72 -4.39 -5.39 6.68
N LYS A 73 -3.98 -6.65 6.89
CA LYS A 73 -4.88 -7.79 7.14
C LYS A 73 -5.97 -7.94 6.06
N PHE A 74 -5.64 -7.61 4.81
CA PHE A 74 -6.66 -7.44 3.77
C PHE A 74 -7.45 -8.73 3.47
N ASN A 75 -6.83 -9.88 3.74
CA ASN A 75 -7.37 -11.21 3.44
C ASN A 75 -8.07 -11.86 4.65
N LEU A 76 -8.50 -11.09 5.64
CA LEU A 76 -9.38 -11.55 6.72
C LEU A 76 -10.85 -11.28 6.37
N THR A 77 -11.62 -12.34 6.12
CA THR A 77 -13.06 -12.21 5.85
C THR A 77 -13.83 -11.64 7.04
N ALA A 78 -13.39 -11.94 8.26
CA ALA A 78 -14.04 -11.50 9.50
C ALA A 78 -14.14 -9.97 9.65
N ILE A 79 -13.24 -9.21 9.02
CA ILE A 79 -13.19 -7.74 9.08
C ILE A 79 -13.36 -7.09 7.70
N LEU A 80 -13.78 -7.87 6.69
CA LEU A 80 -13.88 -7.39 5.32
C LEU A 80 -14.72 -6.09 5.16
N PRO A 81 -15.88 -5.92 5.84
CA PRO A 81 -16.62 -4.66 5.77
C PRO A 81 -15.81 -3.43 6.26
N GLU A 82 -15.05 -3.59 7.34
CA GLU A 82 -14.18 -2.55 7.91
C GLU A 82 -13.01 -2.26 6.97
N THR A 83 -12.36 -3.30 6.46
CA THR A 83 -11.27 -3.20 5.48
C THR A 83 -11.73 -2.49 4.20
N ILE A 84 -12.96 -2.73 3.71
CA ILE A 84 -13.54 -1.99 2.57
C ILE A 84 -13.69 -0.51 2.89
N LYS A 85 -14.17 -0.15 4.10
CA LYS A 85 -14.31 1.25 4.51
C LYS A 85 -12.94 1.93 4.59
N GLU A 86 -11.93 1.24 5.11
CA GLU A 86 -10.56 1.74 5.16
C GLU A 86 -9.97 1.93 3.77
N LEU A 87 -10.11 0.93 2.88
CA LEU A 87 -9.65 1.03 1.50
C LEU A 87 -10.25 2.23 0.78
N LYS A 88 -11.56 2.50 0.95
CA LYS A 88 -12.20 3.70 0.39
C LYS A 88 -11.56 5.00 0.89
N LYS A 89 -11.20 5.08 2.18
CA LYS A 89 -10.47 6.24 2.73
C LYS A 89 -9.08 6.37 2.12
N LEU A 90 -8.34 5.27 1.99
CA LEU A 90 -7.02 5.25 1.37
C LEU A 90 -7.06 5.63 -0.11
N ILE A 91 -8.07 5.16 -0.86
CA ILE A 91 -8.30 5.54 -2.26
C ILE A 91 -8.56 7.04 -2.37
N ASN A 92 -9.48 7.58 -1.56
CA ASN A 92 -9.80 9.01 -1.58
C ASN A 92 -8.57 9.87 -1.27
N LEU A 93 -7.79 9.49 -0.25
CA LEU A 93 -6.54 10.17 0.06
C LEU A 93 -5.55 10.07 -1.09
N SER A 94 -5.34 8.86 -1.64
CA SER A 94 -4.41 8.61 -2.75
C SER A 94 -4.72 9.49 -3.97
N LEU A 95 -5.98 9.56 -4.37
CA LEU A 95 -6.44 10.43 -5.46
C LEU A 95 -6.18 11.92 -5.13
N SER A 96 -6.48 12.32 -3.89
CA SER A 96 -6.32 13.70 -3.45
C SER A 96 -4.86 14.18 -3.40
N ILE A 97 -3.89 13.27 -3.29
CA ILE A 97 -2.44 13.57 -3.25
C ILE A 97 -1.68 13.12 -4.50
N GLY A 98 -2.36 12.49 -5.46
CA GLY A 98 -1.74 12.00 -6.71
C GLY A 98 -0.89 10.72 -6.55
N CYS A 99 -1.11 9.94 -5.48
CA CYS A 99 -0.53 8.62 -5.29
C CYS A 99 -1.08 7.63 -6.32
N LYS A 100 -0.29 6.61 -6.72
CA LYS A 100 -0.65 5.70 -7.83
C LYS A 100 -1.09 4.31 -7.39
N ALA A 101 -0.71 3.88 -6.20
CA ALA A 101 -1.03 2.55 -5.71
C ALA A 101 -1.19 2.51 -4.18
N ILE A 102 -1.84 1.46 -3.71
CA ILE A 102 -1.95 1.13 -2.28
C ILE A 102 -1.40 -0.27 -2.11
N VAL A 103 -0.51 -0.45 -1.13
CA VAL A 103 0.02 -1.76 -0.76
C VAL A 103 -1.00 -2.51 0.10
N LEU A 104 -1.17 -3.80 -0.17
CA LEU A 104 -2.07 -4.72 0.49
C LEU A 104 -1.23 -5.78 1.22
N CYS A 105 -1.16 -5.71 2.54
CA CYS A 105 -0.43 -6.69 3.35
C CYS A 105 -1.41 -7.73 3.91
N PRO A 106 -1.12 -9.03 3.76
CA PRO A 106 -1.95 -10.12 4.28
C PRO A 106 -1.94 -10.13 5.82
N ASN A 107 -2.79 -10.95 6.43
CA ASN A 107 -2.72 -11.21 7.86
C ASN A 107 -1.38 -11.82 8.24
N ASN A 108 -0.80 -11.35 9.34
CA ASN A 108 0.45 -11.85 9.94
C ASN A 108 0.22 -11.99 11.45
N ASP A 109 -0.20 -13.19 11.88
CA ASP A 109 -0.60 -13.45 13.26
C ASP A 109 -0.36 -14.91 13.61
N VAL A 110 0.42 -15.16 14.67
CA VAL A 110 0.71 -16.51 15.19
C VAL A 110 -0.54 -17.26 15.66
N ASN A 111 -1.64 -16.55 15.90
CA ASN A 111 -2.91 -17.12 16.31
C ASN A 111 -3.86 -17.42 15.16
N ASP A 112 -3.47 -17.16 13.90
CA ASP A 112 -4.30 -17.48 12.74
C ASP A 112 -4.50 -19.01 12.65
N LYS A 113 -5.76 -19.45 12.82
CA LYS A 113 -6.13 -20.88 12.83
C LYS A 113 -6.66 -21.37 11.49
N ARG A 114 -6.73 -20.50 10.48
CA ARG A 114 -7.25 -20.84 9.16
C ARG A 114 -6.29 -21.79 8.44
N SER A 115 -6.84 -22.78 7.75
CA SER A 115 -6.11 -23.64 6.81
C SER A 115 -5.62 -22.85 5.59
N SER A 116 -4.67 -23.42 4.85
CA SER A 116 -4.19 -22.86 3.57
C SER A 116 -5.32 -22.63 2.57
N GLU A 117 -6.29 -23.54 2.53
CA GLU A 117 -7.44 -23.51 1.65
C GLU A 117 -8.41 -22.38 2.02
N GLU A 118 -8.67 -22.19 3.31
CA GLU A 118 -9.47 -21.07 3.82
C GLU A 118 -8.80 -19.74 3.52
N ILE A 119 -7.52 -19.61 3.85
CA ILE A 119 -6.73 -18.41 3.56
C ILE A 119 -6.79 -18.04 2.08
N PHE A 120 -6.61 -19.02 1.18
CA PHE A 120 -6.64 -18.77 -0.25
C PHE A 120 -8.04 -18.30 -0.70
N LYS A 121 -9.10 -18.98 -0.27
CA LYS A 121 -10.49 -18.58 -0.58
C LYS A 121 -10.81 -17.18 -0.06
N GLU A 122 -10.39 -16.84 1.16
CA GLU A 122 -10.59 -15.51 1.73
C GLU A 122 -9.78 -14.44 1.00
N THR A 123 -8.56 -14.75 0.58
CA THR A 123 -7.72 -13.86 -0.24
C THR A 123 -8.42 -13.57 -1.57
N VAL A 124 -8.89 -14.58 -2.30
CA VAL A 124 -9.62 -14.39 -3.56
C VAL A 124 -10.90 -13.59 -3.34
N LYS A 125 -11.65 -13.88 -2.27
CA LYS A 125 -12.86 -13.14 -1.89
C LYS A 125 -12.57 -11.66 -1.67
N ALA A 126 -11.53 -11.34 -0.90
CA ALA A 126 -11.12 -9.95 -0.65
C ALA A 126 -10.73 -9.24 -1.94
N LEU A 127 -9.91 -9.87 -2.80
CA LEU A 127 -9.51 -9.29 -4.09
C LEU A 127 -10.71 -9.06 -5.03
N LYS A 128 -11.71 -9.94 -5.04
CA LYS A 128 -12.96 -9.74 -5.77
C LYS A 128 -13.76 -8.55 -5.23
N SER A 129 -13.79 -8.35 -3.91
CA SER A 129 -14.45 -7.21 -3.28
C SER A 129 -13.73 -5.88 -3.51
N PHE A 130 -12.40 -5.87 -3.54
CA PHE A 130 -11.62 -4.64 -3.74
C PHE A 130 -11.44 -4.28 -5.22
N GLY A 131 -11.56 -5.27 -6.12
CA GLY A 131 -11.27 -5.12 -7.55
C GLY A 131 -12.04 -3.99 -8.23
N PRO A 132 -13.37 -3.88 -8.05
CA PRO A 132 -14.15 -2.75 -8.56
C PRO A 132 -13.68 -1.40 -8.02
N LEU A 133 -13.32 -1.31 -6.73
CA LEU A 133 -12.89 -0.05 -6.11
C LEU A 133 -11.57 0.46 -6.70
N PHE A 134 -10.62 -0.43 -6.94
CA PHE A 134 -9.37 -0.10 -7.63
C PHE A 134 -9.62 0.25 -9.09
N LYS A 135 -10.47 -0.51 -9.79
CA LYS A 135 -10.83 -0.26 -11.19
C LYS A 135 -11.45 1.14 -11.36
N ASP A 136 -12.44 1.47 -10.54
CA ASP A 136 -13.18 2.73 -10.63
C ASP A 136 -12.30 3.94 -10.26
N SER A 137 -11.35 3.77 -9.34
CA SER A 137 -10.40 4.81 -8.97
C SER A 137 -9.21 4.95 -9.93
N GLY A 138 -8.94 3.95 -10.76
CA GLY A 138 -7.74 3.90 -11.62
C GLY A 138 -6.43 3.72 -10.84
N LEU A 139 -6.50 3.36 -9.56
CA LEU A 139 -5.33 3.04 -8.73
C LEU A 139 -4.95 1.57 -8.85
N TRP A 140 -3.69 1.26 -8.56
CA TRP A 140 -3.23 -0.13 -8.46
C TRP A 140 -3.31 -0.65 -7.03
N GLY A 141 -3.71 -1.92 -6.88
CA GLY A 141 -3.55 -2.68 -5.65
C GLY A 141 -2.28 -3.52 -5.71
N TYR A 142 -1.33 -3.27 -4.82
CA TYR A 142 -0.04 -3.94 -4.79
C TYR A 142 -0.03 -4.99 -3.66
N LEU A 143 -0.12 -6.27 -4.01
CA LEU A 143 -0.08 -7.35 -3.03
C LEU A 143 1.37 -7.57 -2.60
N GLU A 144 1.60 -7.58 -1.28
CA GLU A 144 2.91 -7.80 -0.68
C GLU A 144 2.87 -9.10 0.14
N PRO A 145 3.20 -10.26 -0.45
CA PRO A 145 3.42 -11.48 0.31
C PRO A 145 4.56 -11.28 1.31
N LEU A 146 4.39 -11.73 2.55
CA LEU A 146 5.40 -11.53 3.60
C LEU A 146 6.14 -12.83 3.91
N GLY A 147 7.45 -12.74 4.15
CA GLY A 147 8.30 -13.92 4.38
C GLY A 147 8.11 -14.60 5.74
N PHE A 148 7.43 -13.94 6.69
CA PHE A 148 7.22 -14.43 8.06
C PHE A 148 6.50 -15.79 8.10
N GLU A 149 6.81 -16.63 9.07
CA GLU A 149 6.23 -17.96 9.19
C GLU A 149 4.73 -17.90 9.50
N GLU A 150 4.34 -16.93 10.32
CA GLU A 150 2.96 -16.64 10.73
C GLU A 150 2.16 -15.83 9.71
N CYS A 151 2.75 -15.51 8.55
CA CYS A 151 2.05 -14.82 7.49
C CYS A 151 1.10 -15.75 6.75
N SER A 152 -0.14 -15.31 6.59
CA SER A 152 -1.16 -16.04 5.83
C SER A 152 -0.86 -16.12 4.33
N LEU A 153 -0.08 -15.21 3.74
CA LEU A 153 0.25 -15.24 2.32
C LEU A 153 1.74 -14.99 2.09
N ARG A 154 2.51 -16.09 2.05
CA ARG A 154 3.99 -16.06 1.92
C ARG A 154 4.48 -16.24 0.49
N SER A 155 3.76 -17.04 -0.30
CA SER A 155 4.17 -17.45 -1.63
C SER A 155 3.72 -16.46 -2.68
N ILE A 156 4.67 -15.90 -3.44
CA ILE A 156 4.41 -15.10 -4.64
C ILE A 156 3.53 -15.88 -5.62
N ILE A 157 3.79 -17.17 -5.82
CA ILE A 157 3.01 -18.01 -6.74
C ILE A 157 1.56 -18.11 -6.27
N THR A 158 1.33 -18.29 -4.96
CA THR A 158 -0.03 -18.34 -4.41
C THR A 158 -0.73 -16.99 -4.55
N ALA A 159 -0.04 -15.87 -4.34
CA ALA A 159 -0.59 -14.54 -4.56
C ALA A 159 -0.94 -14.30 -6.04
N MET A 160 -0.10 -14.75 -6.99
CA MET A 160 -0.39 -14.66 -8.43
C MET A 160 -1.65 -15.46 -8.79
N LYS A 161 -1.78 -16.68 -8.27
CA LYS A 161 -2.99 -17.51 -8.47
C LYS A 161 -4.23 -16.80 -7.92
N ALA A 162 -4.15 -16.21 -6.72
CA ALA A 162 -5.27 -15.49 -6.13
C ALA A 162 -5.66 -14.25 -6.96
N ILE A 163 -4.69 -13.51 -7.50
CA ILE A 163 -4.93 -12.39 -8.42
C ILE A 163 -5.64 -12.90 -9.69
N GLN A 164 -5.15 -13.98 -10.30
CA GLN A 164 -5.76 -14.56 -11.50
C GLN A 164 -7.21 -14.99 -11.23
N GLU A 165 -7.47 -15.68 -10.13
CA GLU A 165 -8.81 -16.15 -9.75
C GLU A 165 -9.76 -15.01 -9.34
N SER A 166 -9.21 -13.87 -8.92
CA SER A 166 -10.01 -12.67 -8.68
C SER A 166 -10.67 -12.14 -9.96
N GLY A 167 -10.04 -12.35 -11.12
CA GLY A 167 -10.51 -11.85 -12.42
C GLY A 167 -10.30 -10.35 -12.65
N TYR A 168 -9.59 -9.65 -11.76
CA TYR A 168 -9.34 -8.21 -11.90
C TYR A 168 -7.89 -7.91 -12.31
N PRO A 169 -7.66 -7.13 -13.39
CA PRO A 169 -6.32 -6.82 -13.89
C PRO A 169 -5.64 -5.65 -13.14
N VAL A 170 -6.22 -5.19 -12.03
CA VAL A 170 -5.79 -3.99 -11.27
C VAL A 170 -4.78 -4.29 -10.17
N TYR A 171 -4.34 -5.54 -10.09
CA TYR A 171 -3.41 -6.01 -9.07
C TYR A 171 -2.03 -6.31 -9.65
N LYS A 172 -1.00 -6.02 -8.85
CA LYS A 172 0.39 -6.43 -9.08
C LYS A 172 0.99 -6.96 -7.79
N ILE A 173 2.09 -7.70 -7.91
CA ILE A 173 2.89 -8.13 -6.77
C ILE A 173 4.08 -7.19 -6.63
N VAL A 174 4.47 -6.93 -5.38
CA VAL A 174 5.69 -6.18 -5.03
C VAL A 174 6.84 -7.13 -4.75
#